data_AF-A0A1B0XCU9-F1
#
_entry.id   AF-A0A1B0XCU9-F1
#
_cell.length_a   1.000
_cell.length_b   1.000
_cell.length_c   1.000
_cell.angle_alpha   90.00
_cell.angle_beta   90.00
_cell.angle_gamma   90.00
#
_symmetry.space_group_name_H-M   'P 1'
#
loop_
_entity.id
_entity.type
_entity.pdbx_description
1 polymer ?
#
loop_
_entity_poly.entity_id
_entity_poly.type
_entity_poly.pdbx_seq_one_letter_code
_entity_poly.pdbx_strand_id
1 'polypeptide(L)'
;FVEKDKEPNSEKTNNGIHYKLQLLYSNGVRTEQDLYVRLIDSMTKQAIIYEGQDKNPEMCRVLLTHEIMCSRCCDKKSCGNRNETPSDPVIIDRSFLKFFLKCNQNCLKNAGNPRDMRRFQVVVSTTVNVDGHVLAVSDNMFVHNNSKHGRRARRLDPSEATPCIKAISPSEGWTTGGATVIIIGDNFFDGLQVVFGTMLVWSELITPHAIRVQTPPRHIPGVVEVTLSYKSKQFCK
;
A
#
# COMPACT_ATOMS: atom_id res chain seq x y z
N PHE A 1 -22.31 17.50 4.94
CA PHE A 1 -22.18 16.30 4.10
C PHE A 1 -23.41 16.14 3.23
N VAL A 2 -23.26 15.50 2.07
CA VAL A 2 -24.36 15.06 1.20
C VAL A 2 -24.75 13.65 1.62
N GLU A 3 -25.86 13.55 2.34
CA GLU A 3 -26.41 12.32 2.90
C GLU A 3 -27.90 12.55 3.26
N LYS A 4 -28.66 11.46 3.44
CA LYS A 4 -30.09 11.51 3.82
C LYS A 4 -30.90 12.40 2.86
N ASP A 5 -31.68 13.33 3.39
CA ASP A 5 -32.57 14.22 2.61
C ASP A 5 -31.82 15.23 1.73
N LYS A 6 -30.48 15.32 1.85
CA LYS A 6 -29.64 16.17 0.99
C LYS A 6 -29.11 15.45 -0.25
N GLU A 7 -29.38 14.16 -0.41
CA GLU A 7 -28.98 13.40 -1.60
C GLU A 7 -29.88 13.73 -2.79
N PRO A 8 -29.33 13.77 -4.01
CA PRO A 8 -30.13 13.93 -5.22
C PRO A 8 -30.88 12.63 -5.52
N ASN A 9 -32.08 12.75 -6.09
CA ASN A 9 -32.85 11.63 -6.67
C ASN A 9 -33.07 10.43 -5.71
N SER A 10 -33.09 10.64 -4.40
CA SER A 10 -33.21 9.58 -3.37
C SER A 10 -32.08 8.54 -3.38
N GLU A 11 -30.94 8.86 -3.98
CA GLU A 11 -29.75 8.02 -3.92
C GLU A 11 -29.16 7.98 -2.50
N LYS A 12 -28.38 6.94 -2.21
CA LYS A 12 -27.68 6.78 -0.92
C LYS A 12 -26.19 6.61 -1.16
N THR A 13 -25.56 7.69 -1.61
CA THR A 13 -24.14 7.68 -1.98
C THR A 13 -23.23 7.91 -0.77
N ASN A 14 -23.70 8.67 0.23
CA ASN A 14 -22.91 9.22 1.34
C ASN A 14 -21.62 9.90 0.84
N ASN A 15 -21.74 10.63 -0.27
CA ASN A 15 -20.62 11.21 -0.99
C ASN A 15 -20.87 12.68 -1.26
N GLY A 16 -20.18 13.53 -0.50
CA GLY A 16 -20.10 14.94 -0.81
C GLY A 16 -19.95 15.80 0.43
N ILE A 17 -19.27 16.93 0.24
CA ILE A 17 -19.11 17.96 1.28
C ILE A 17 -19.72 19.24 0.75
N HIS A 18 -20.51 19.88 1.61
CA HIS A 18 -21.22 21.13 1.33
C HIS A 18 -20.51 22.25 2.06
N TYR A 19 -20.11 23.26 1.31
CA TYR A 19 -19.50 24.49 1.77
C TYR A 19 -20.39 25.67 1.40
N LYS A 20 -20.15 26.78 2.08
CA LYS A 20 -20.80 28.05 1.83
C LYS A 20 -19.74 29.13 1.79
N LEU A 21 -19.67 29.84 0.67
CA LEU A 21 -18.62 30.82 0.39
C LEU A 21 -19.21 32.23 0.34
N GLN A 22 -18.48 33.19 0.90
CA GLN A 22 -18.73 34.60 0.64
C GLN A 22 -17.81 35.08 -0.49
N LEU A 23 -18.38 35.40 -1.64
CA LEU A 23 -17.65 35.81 -2.83
C LEU A 23 -17.74 37.32 -3.02
N LEU A 24 -16.65 37.94 -3.49
CA LEU A 24 -16.61 39.33 -3.94
C LEU A 24 -16.26 39.34 -5.43
N TYR A 25 -17.18 39.81 -6.26
CA TYR A 25 -16.97 39.92 -7.70
C TYR A 25 -16.23 41.21 -8.06
N SER A 26 -15.70 41.28 -9.28
CA SER A 26 -14.96 42.44 -9.79
C SER A 26 -15.77 43.74 -9.82
N ASN A 27 -17.09 43.65 -9.93
CA ASN A 27 -18.02 44.78 -9.87
C ASN A 27 -18.33 45.25 -8.42
N GLY A 28 -17.69 44.67 -7.41
CA GLY A 28 -17.88 45.01 -5.99
C GLY A 28 -19.09 44.32 -5.33
N VAL A 29 -19.89 43.55 -6.07
CA VAL A 29 -21.03 42.82 -5.52
C VAL A 29 -20.52 41.65 -4.66
N ARG A 30 -21.16 41.44 -3.51
CA ARG A 30 -20.93 40.26 -2.67
C ARG A 30 -22.09 39.29 -2.78
N THR A 31 -21.79 37.99 -2.85
CA THR A 31 -22.81 36.93 -2.80
C THR A 31 -22.43 35.87 -1.78
N GLU A 32 -23.44 35.15 -1.31
CA GLU A 32 -23.25 33.88 -0.63
C GLU A 32 -23.51 32.76 -1.66
N GLN A 33 -22.58 31.81 -1.77
CA GLN A 33 -22.62 30.75 -2.76
C GLN A 33 -22.46 29.39 -2.07
N ASP A 34 -23.43 28.50 -2.25
CA ASP A 34 -23.25 27.10 -1.93
C ASP A 34 -22.27 26.45 -2.91
N LEU A 35 -21.34 25.66 -2.39
CA LEU A 35 -20.35 24.93 -3.16
C LEU A 35 -20.30 23.49 -2.69
N TYR A 36 -20.26 22.55 -3.62
CA TYR A 36 -20.23 21.12 -3.35
C TYR A 36 -18.96 20.52 -3.92
N VAL A 37 -18.36 19.61 -3.14
CA VAL A 37 -17.23 18.78 -3.59
C VAL A 37 -17.65 17.32 -3.44
N ARG A 38 -17.68 16.57 -4.55
CA ARG A 38 -18.06 15.15 -4.60
C ARG A 38 -17.04 14.35 -5.41
N LEU A 39 -17.02 13.02 -5.25
CA LEU A 39 -16.26 12.15 -6.14
C LEU A 39 -17.17 11.48 -7.18
N ILE A 40 -16.73 11.41 -8.43
CA ILE A 40 -17.39 10.65 -9.50
C ILE A 40 -16.48 9.57 -10.05
N ASP A 41 -17.05 8.59 -10.73
CA ASP A 41 -16.32 7.60 -11.50
C ASP A 41 -15.74 8.23 -12.76
N SER A 42 -14.45 8.01 -13.01
CA SER A 42 -13.76 8.57 -14.18
C SER A 42 -14.34 8.13 -15.52
N MET A 43 -14.99 6.96 -15.58
CA MET A 43 -15.53 6.40 -16.82
C MET A 43 -17.02 6.67 -16.95
N THR A 44 -17.81 6.29 -15.94
CA THR A 44 -19.28 6.39 -16.01
C THR A 44 -19.79 7.78 -15.64
N LYS A 45 -18.94 8.63 -15.05
CA LYS A 45 -19.28 9.96 -14.50
C LYS A 45 -20.33 9.94 -13.38
N GLN A 46 -20.74 8.76 -12.93
CA GLN A 46 -21.68 8.58 -11.83
C GLN A 46 -21.03 8.88 -10.48
N ALA A 47 -21.81 9.37 -9.52
CA ALA A 47 -21.31 9.61 -8.16
C ALA A 47 -20.80 8.31 -7.53
N ILE A 48 -19.66 8.38 -6.84
CA ILE A 48 -19.13 7.25 -6.10
C ILE A 48 -20.05 6.96 -4.90
N ILE A 49 -20.46 5.71 -4.73
CA ILE A 49 -21.21 5.24 -3.56
C ILE A 49 -20.21 4.72 -2.52
N TYR A 50 -20.43 5.06 -1.25
CA TYR A 50 -19.71 4.43 -0.14
C TYR A 50 -20.23 3.00 0.08
N GLU A 51 -19.32 2.03 0.01
CA GLU A 51 -19.62 0.60 0.10
C GLU A 51 -18.87 -0.07 1.27
N GLY A 52 -18.19 0.72 2.10
CA GLY A 52 -17.45 0.22 3.26
C GLY A 52 -18.37 -0.26 4.40
N GLN A 53 -17.83 -1.12 5.26
CA GLN A 53 -18.52 -1.64 6.44
C GLN A 53 -17.82 -1.13 7.70
N ASP A 54 -18.03 0.14 8.05
CA ASP A 54 -17.51 0.71 9.28
C ASP A 54 -18.60 0.72 10.36
N LYS A 55 -18.21 0.41 11.60
CA LYS A 55 -19.12 0.45 12.75
C LYS A 55 -19.38 1.88 13.23
N ASN A 56 -18.46 2.80 12.94
CA ASN A 56 -18.63 4.21 13.25
C ASN A 56 -19.43 4.89 12.13
N PRO A 57 -20.66 5.37 12.40
CA PRO A 57 -21.47 6.04 11.39
C PRO A 57 -20.78 7.26 10.76
N GLU A 58 -19.90 7.94 11.50
CA GLU A 58 -19.18 9.10 10.99
C GLU A 58 -18.14 8.73 9.91
N MET A 59 -17.67 7.48 9.90
CA MET A 59 -16.75 6.96 8.89
C MET A 59 -17.46 6.47 7.62
N CYS A 60 -18.79 6.34 7.65
CA CYS A 60 -19.58 5.76 6.56
C CYS A 60 -19.83 6.73 5.39
N ARG A 61 -18.76 7.35 4.87
CA ARG A 61 -18.80 8.37 3.82
C ARG A 61 -17.67 8.19 2.81
N VAL A 62 -17.89 8.60 1.56
CA VAL A 62 -16.83 8.63 0.56
C VAL A 62 -15.80 9.72 0.89
N LEU A 63 -16.25 10.91 1.32
CA LEU A 63 -15.42 12.05 1.68
C LEU A 63 -15.60 12.43 3.15
N LEU A 64 -14.49 12.68 3.83
CA LEU A 64 -14.41 13.07 5.24
C LEU A 64 -13.62 14.37 5.39
N THR A 65 -13.96 15.15 6.42
CA THR A 65 -13.13 16.25 6.93
C THR A 65 -12.39 15.82 8.19
N HIS A 66 -11.33 16.53 8.56
CA HIS A 66 -10.56 16.17 9.76
C HIS A 66 -11.39 16.37 11.04
N GLU A 67 -12.10 17.50 11.14
CA GLU A 67 -12.67 17.94 12.42
C GLU A 67 -13.81 17.04 12.91
N ILE A 68 -14.60 16.44 12.01
CA ILE A 68 -15.66 15.49 12.38
C ILE A 68 -15.11 14.19 12.99
N MET A 69 -13.87 13.84 12.65
CA MET A 69 -13.22 12.62 13.11
C MET A 69 -12.30 12.84 14.31
N CYS A 70 -11.99 14.09 14.64
CA CYS A 70 -11.00 14.43 15.64
C CYS A 70 -11.65 14.75 16.98
N SER A 71 -11.39 13.93 18.00
CA SER A 71 -11.92 14.15 19.36
C SER A 71 -11.63 15.55 19.90
N ARG A 72 -10.42 16.09 19.67
CA ARG A 72 -10.08 17.46 20.08
C ARG A 72 -10.93 18.52 19.38
N CYS A 73 -11.16 18.37 18.08
CA CYS A 73 -11.95 19.33 17.31
C CYS A 73 -13.44 19.25 17.71
N CYS A 74 -13.96 18.04 17.91
CA CYS A 74 -15.31 17.83 18.45
C CYS A 74 -15.50 18.49 19.82
N ASP A 75 -14.49 18.38 20.70
CA ASP A 75 -14.44 19.05 22.01
C ASP A 75 -14.12 20.56 21.92
N LYS A 76 -13.95 21.11 20.70
CA LYS A 76 -13.54 22.51 20.45
C LYS A 76 -12.22 22.91 21.13
N LYS A 77 -11.32 21.95 21.33
CA LYS A 77 -9.96 22.16 21.83
C LYS A 77 -9.01 22.47 20.66
N SER A 78 -7.91 23.16 20.97
CA SER A 78 -6.82 23.36 20.01
C SER A 78 -6.29 22.01 19.48
N CYS A 79 -6.10 21.93 18.16
CA CYS A 79 -5.68 20.72 17.47
C CYS A 79 -4.67 21.05 16.37
N GLY A 80 -3.43 20.53 16.47
CA GLY A 80 -2.39 20.78 15.46
C GLY A 80 -2.77 20.26 14.07
N ASN A 81 -3.47 19.13 13.98
CA ASN A 81 -3.94 18.60 12.70
C ASN A 81 -4.97 19.49 12.02
N ARG A 82 -5.75 20.28 12.77
CA ARG A 82 -6.65 21.28 12.19
C ARG A 82 -5.89 22.41 11.52
N ASN A 83 -4.70 22.76 12.00
CA ASN A 83 -3.87 23.81 11.40
C ASN A 83 -3.35 23.36 10.02
N GLU A 84 -3.03 22.08 9.87
CA GLU A 84 -2.53 21.50 8.61
C GLU A 84 -3.66 21.14 7.63
N THR A 85 -4.77 20.61 8.15
CA THR A 85 -5.90 20.09 7.37
C THR A 85 -7.23 20.62 7.92
N PRO A 86 -7.50 21.93 7.83
CA PRO A 86 -8.76 22.50 8.31
C PRO A 86 -9.94 22.00 7.47
N SER A 87 -11.13 21.95 8.08
CA SER A 87 -12.36 21.59 7.35
C SER A 87 -12.84 22.74 6.48
N ASP A 88 -12.74 23.98 6.97
CA ASP A 88 -13.02 25.17 6.18
C ASP A 88 -11.90 25.40 5.16
N PRO A 89 -12.23 25.69 3.88
CA PRO A 89 -11.22 25.90 2.86
C PRO A 89 -10.32 27.11 3.16
N VAL A 90 -9.02 26.98 2.88
CA VAL A 90 -8.05 28.06 3.08
C VAL A 90 -8.01 28.97 1.85
N ILE A 91 -8.21 30.26 2.05
CA ILE A 91 -8.06 31.28 1.00
C ILE A 91 -6.56 31.58 0.82
N ILE A 92 -6.06 31.44 -0.40
CA ILE A 92 -4.67 31.73 -0.78
C ILE A 92 -4.68 32.83 -1.84
N ASP A 93 -3.85 33.86 -1.65
CA ASP A 93 -3.71 35.01 -2.56
C ASP A 93 -5.04 35.61 -3.03
N ARG A 94 -6.04 35.63 -2.14
CA ARG A 94 -7.42 36.16 -2.32
C ARG A 94 -8.29 35.44 -3.36
N SER A 95 -7.72 34.68 -4.28
CA SER A 95 -8.45 34.10 -5.43
C SER A 95 -8.41 32.58 -5.50
N PHE A 96 -7.64 31.92 -4.63
CA PHE A 96 -7.53 30.46 -4.60
C PHE A 96 -8.13 29.89 -3.33
N LEU A 97 -8.77 28.73 -3.44
CA LEU A 97 -9.27 27.96 -2.32
C LEU A 97 -8.54 26.62 -2.26
N LYS A 98 -8.01 26.29 -1.08
CA LYS A 98 -7.39 24.99 -0.82
C LYS A 98 -8.28 24.17 0.10
N PHE A 99 -8.69 23.00 -0.38
CA PHE A 99 -9.55 22.05 0.34
C PHE A 99 -8.71 20.90 0.88
N PHE A 100 -9.03 20.43 2.09
CA PHE A 100 -8.36 19.30 2.72
C PHE A 100 -9.37 18.21 3.05
N LEU A 101 -9.34 17.14 2.27
CA LEU A 101 -10.31 16.06 2.34
C LEU A 101 -9.61 14.70 2.49
N LYS A 102 -10.29 13.75 3.13
CA LYS A 102 -9.90 12.36 3.15
C LYS A 102 -10.94 11.53 2.42
N CYS A 103 -10.51 10.70 1.46
CA CYS A 103 -11.36 9.70 0.85
C CYS A 103 -11.34 8.42 1.69
N ASN A 104 -12.52 7.85 1.98
CA ASN A 104 -12.68 6.60 2.72
C ASN A 104 -13.31 5.48 1.87
N GLN A 105 -13.33 5.65 0.55
CA GLN A 105 -13.73 4.62 -0.40
C GLN A 105 -12.56 4.27 -1.30
N ASN A 106 -12.18 3.00 -1.37
CA ASN A 106 -11.15 2.55 -2.31
C ASN A 106 -11.72 2.50 -3.73
N CYS A 107 -10.89 2.74 -4.74
CA CYS A 107 -11.27 2.51 -6.13
C CYS A 107 -11.54 1.02 -6.40
N LEU A 108 -10.78 0.12 -5.76
CA LEU A 108 -10.96 -1.33 -5.87
C LEU A 108 -11.59 -1.88 -4.60
N LYS A 109 -12.62 -2.71 -4.76
CA LYS A 109 -13.39 -3.28 -3.65
C LYS A 109 -12.69 -4.48 -3.00
N ASN A 110 -12.09 -5.32 -3.83
CA ASN A 110 -11.56 -6.62 -3.43
C ASN A 110 -10.03 -6.65 -3.49
N ALA A 111 -9.45 -7.54 -2.68
CA ALA A 111 -8.05 -7.91 -2.82
C ALA A 111 -7.79 -8.66 -4.13
N GLY A 112 -6.53 -8.68 -4.57
CA GLY A 112 -6.11 -9.38 -5.78
C GLY A 112 -5.38 -8.46 -6.75
N ASN A 113 -4.89 -9.03 -7.84
CA ASN A 113 -4.25 -8.26 -8.89
C ASN A 113 -5.31 -7.43 -9.63
N PRO A 114 -5.20 -6.09 -9.66
CA PRO A 114 -6.20 -5.25 -10.33
C PRO A 114 -6.30 -5.58 -11.82
N ARG A 115 -7.48 -6.02 -12.26
CA ARG A 115 -7.82 -6.13 -13.69
C ARG A 115 -8.65 -4.92 -14.14
N ASP A 116 -9.64 -4.56 -13.33
CA ASP A 116 -10.42 -3.35 -13.51
C ASP A 116 -9.72 -2.16 -12.84
N MET A 117 -9.52 -1.08 -13.58
CA MET A 117 -8.83 0.11 -13.10
C MET A 117 -9.80 1.26 -12.88
N ARG A 118 -10.78 1.08 -12.00
CA ARG A 118 -11.64 2.18 -11.53
C ARG A 118 -10.76 3.33 -11.03
N ARG A 119 -11.10 4.56 -11.41
CA ARG A 119 -10.49 5.80 -10.94
C ARG A 119 -11.59 6.79 -10.60
N PHE A 120 -11.29 7.68 -9.67
CA PHE A 120 -12.22 8.72 -9.25
C PHE A 120 -11.78 10.07 -9.83
N GLN A 121 -12.71 10.99 -9.97
CA GLN A 121 -12.44 12.40 -10.23
C GLN A 121 -13.17 13.24 -9.17
N VAL A 122 -12.59 14.37 -8.79
CA VAL A 122 -13.24 15.36 -7.94
C VAL A 122 -14.11 16.25 -8.81
N VAL A 123 -15.37 16.42 -8.43
CA VAL A 123 -16.30 17.37 -9.06
C VAL A 123 -16.56 18.51 -8.10
N VAL A 124 -16.52 19.73 -8.65
CA VAL A 124 -16.91 20.95 -7.95
C VAL A 124 -18.14 21.55 -8.64
N SER A 125 -19.18 21.85 -7.88
CA SER A 125 -20.46 22.34 -8.42
C SER A 125 -21.15 23.29 -7.44
N THR A 126 -22.10 24.09 -7.93
CA THR A 126 -22.98 24.93 -7.10
C THR A 126 -24.25 24.22 -6.66
N THR A 127 -24.47 23.00 -7.14
CA THR A 127 -25.60 22.12 -6.78
C THR A 127 -25.08 20.73 -6.37
N VAL A 128 -25.90 19.96 -5.65
CA VAL A 128 -25.54 18.58 -5.25
C VAL A 128 -25.48 17.64 -6.46
N ASN A 129 -26.30 17.89 -7.48
CA ASN A 129 -26.38 17.07 -8.68
C ASN A 129 -25.11 17.21 -9.53
N VAL A 130 -24.56 16.09 -9.99
CA VAL A 130 -23.33 16.00 -10.79
C VAL A 130 -23.56 15.55 -12.23
N ASP A 131 -24.80 15.18 -12.59
CA ASP A 131 -25.14 14.69 -13.94
C ASP A 131 -25.31 15.82 -14.97
N GLY A 132 -25.27 17.08 -14.53
CA GLY A 132 -25.49 18.27 -15.35
C GLY A 132 -24.27 19.20 -15.42
N HIS A 133 -24.54 20.50 -15.50
CA HIS A 133 -23.48 21.52 -15.52
C HIS A 133 -22.75 21.57 -14.16
N VAL A 134 -21.44 21.36 -14.21
CA VAL A 134 -20.53 21.45 -13.05
C VAL A 134 -19.50 22.55 -13.29
N LEU A 135 -18.89 23.09 -12.23
CA LEU A 135 -17.89 24.15 -12.36
C LEU A 135 -16.56 23.60 -12.88
N ALA A 136 -16.13 22.45 -12.37
CA ALA A 136 -14.88 21.80 -12.76
C ALA A 136 -14.87 20.31 -12.41
N VAL A 137 -14.03 19.56 -13.12
CA VAL A 137 -13.72 18.15 -12.86
C VAL A 137 -12.20 17.99 -12.83
N SER A 138 -11.66 17.34 -11.80
CA SER A 138 -10.22 17.10 -11.69
C SER A 138 -9.72 16.01 -12.64
N ASP A 139 -8.41 15.87 -12.74
CA ASP A 139 -7.77 14.66 -13.27
C ASP A 139 -8.11 13.42 -12.43
N ASN A 140 -7.78 12.25 -12.99
CA ASN A 140 -8.01 10.96 -12.36
C ASN A 140 -7.18 10.79 -11.08
N MET A 141 -7.86 10.31 -10.03
CA MET A 141 -7.28 9.93 -8.76
C MET A 141 -7.47 8.42 -8.53
N PHE A 142 -6.42 7.74 -8.06
CA PHE A 142 -6.49 6.33 -7.65
C PHE A 142 -6.39 6.21 -6.14
N VAL A 143 -7.52 5.93 -5.48
CA VAL A 143 -7.57 5.73 -4.03
C VAL A 143 -7.36 4.25 -3.71
N HIS A 144 -6.31 3.96 -2.93
CA HIS A 144 -5.94 2.61 -2.52
C HIS A 144 -5.43 2.60 -1.08
N ASN A 145 -5.52 1.45 -0.41
CA ASN A 145 -4.93 1.25 0.92
C ASN A 145 -3.71 0.32 0.83
N ASN A 146 -2.66 0.79 0.16
CA ASN A 146 -1.45 0.01 -0.10
C ASN A 146 -0.20 0.90 0.04
N SER A 147 0.54 0.74 1.13
CA SER A 147 1.77 1.49 1.41
C SER A 147 2.92 1.21 0.44
N LYS A 148 2.82 0.14 -0.36
CA LYS A 148 3.81 -0.27 -1.36
C LYS A 148 3.47 0.20 -2.78
N HIS A 149 2.35 0.90 -2.99
CA HIS A 149 2.00 1.40 -4.32
C HIS A 149 3.11 2.28 -4.91
N GLY A 150 3.38 2.13 -6.21
CA GLY A 150 4.47 2.81 -6.90
C GLY A 150 5.88 2.25 -6.63
N ARG A 151 6.06 1.38 -5.62
CA ARG A 151 7.35 0.74 -5.35
C ARG A 151 7.52 -0.51 -6.21
N ARG A 152 8.71 -0.70 -6.76
CA ARG A 152 9.07 -1.98 -7.41
C ARG A 152 9.07 -3.09 -6.37
N ALA A 153 8.67 -4.29 -6.79
CA ALA A 153 8.77 -5.46 -5.95
C ALA A 153 10.23 -5.67 -5.54
N ARG A 154 10.49 -5.78 -4.23
CA ARG A 154 11.81 -6.22 -3.76
C ARG A 154 11.94 -7.69 -4.08
N ARG A 155 13.05 -8.09 -4.69
CA ARG A 155 13.38 -9.50 -4.83
C ARG A 155 13.61 -10.04 -3.42
N LEU A 156 12.78 -11.00 -3.00
CA LEU A 156 13.05 -11.80 -1.80
C LEU A 156 14.12 -12.84 -2.13
N ASP A 157 15.26 -12.39 -2.63
CA ASP A 157 16.43 -13.24 -2.77
C ASP A 157 17.26 -13.03 -1.51
N PRO A 158 17.23 -13.96 -0.53
CA PRO A 158 18.02 -13.84 0.69
C PRO A 158 19.53 -13.83 0.41
N SER A 159 19.97 -14.09 -0.83
CA SER A 159 21.36 -13.94 -1.26
C SER A 159 21.85 -12.49 -1.43
N GLU A 160 21.09 -11.47 -1.01
CA GLU A 160 21.65 -10.10 -0.91
C GLU A 160 22.93 -10.06 -0.07
N ALA A 161 23.06 -10.97 0.92
CA ALA A 161 24.33 -11.32 1.52
C ALA A 161 24.83 -12.66 0.94
N THR A 162 26.04 -12.65 0.37
CA THR A 162 26.62 -13.86 -0.25
C THR A 162 26.94 -14.89 0.84
N PRO A 163 26.39 -16.13 0.77
CA PRO A 163 26.70 -17.16 1.74
C PRO A 163 28.14 -17.63 1.58
N CYS A 164 28.83 -17.84 2.69
CA CYS A 164 30.23 -18.28 2.71
C CYS A 164 30.44 -19.48 3.62
N ILE A 165 31.31 -20.40 3.22
CA ILE A 165 31.76 -21.51 4.06
C ILE A 165 33.05 -21.10 4.77
N LYS A 166 33.12 -21.28 6.09
CA LYS A 166 34.33 -21.07 6.89
C LYS A 166 34.94 -22.37 7.37
N ALA A 167 34.11 -23.35 7.73
CA ALA A 167 34.56 -24.65 8.20
C ALA A 167 33.53 -25.75 7.93
N ILE A 168 33.99 -27.00 7.90
CA ILE A 168 33.16 -28.19 7.71
C ILE A 168 33.60 -29.21 8.76
N SER A 169 32.66 -29.74 9.56
CA SER A 169 32.95 -30.66 10.65
C SER A 169 31.90 -31.77 10.76
N PRO A 170 32.30 -33.06 10.74
CA PRO A 170 33.66 -33.54 10.47
C PRO A 170 34.10 -33.25 9.02
N SER A 171 35.41 -33.15 8.79
CA SER A 171 36.01 -32.89 7.46
C SER A 171 36.37 -34.16 6.68
N GLU A 172 36.04 -35.34 7.23
CA GLU A 172 36.32 -36.64 6.64
C GLU A 172 35.21 -37.64 7.00
N GLY A 173 35.10 -38.72 6.22
CA GLY A 173 34.10 -39.76 6.43
C GLY A 173 34.19 -40.88 5.39
N TRP A 174 33.42 -41.94 5.64
CA TRP A 174 33.37 -43.11 4.74
C TRP A 174 32.68 -42.78 3.42
N THR A 175 33.16 -43.42 2.36
CA THR A 175 32.64 -43.30 0.99
C THR A 175 31.20 -43.81 0.82
N THR A 176 30.67 -44.53 1.81
CA THR A 176 29.27 -45.00 1.84
C THR A 176 28.24 -43.88 1.91
N GLY A 177 28.62 -42.68 2.37
CA GLY A 177 27.69 -41.56 2.61
C GLY A 177 26.80 -41.79 3.84
N GLY A 178 25.84 -40.88 4.06
CA GLY A 178 24.88 -40.91 5.17
C GLY A 178 25.44 -40.42 6.51
N ALA A 179 26.65 -39.87 6.53
CA ALA A 179 27.21 -39.25 7.72
C ALA A 179 26.69 -37.82 7.87
N THR A 180 26.35 -37.43 9.11
CA THR A 180 25.93 -36.07 9.40
C THR A 180 27.14 -35.15 9.45
N VAL A 181 27.12 -34.09 8.65
CA VAL A 181 28.16 -33.04 8.62
C VAL A 181 27.52 -31.69 8.92
N ILE A 182 28.20 -30.90 9.73
CA ILE A 182 27.85 -29.51 10.02
C ILE A 182 28.79 -28.60 9.24
N ILE A 183 28.21 -27.71 8.43
CA ILE A 183 28.93 -26.67 7.70
C ILE A 183 28.71 -25.37 8.45
N ILE A 184 29.82 -24.70 8.79
CA ILE A 184 29.86 -23.45 9.54
C ILE A 184 30.26 -22.32 8.59
N GLY A 185 29.58 -21.19 8.68
CA GLY A 185 29.76 -20.08 7.74
C GLY A 185 28.96 -18.84 8.11
N ASP A 186 28.62 -18.05 7.11
CA ASP A 186 27.74 -16.88 7.27
C ASP A 186 26.64 -16.86 6.19
N ASN A 187 25.57 -16.14 6.49
CA ASN A 187 24.44 -15.86 5.59
C ASN A 187 23.75 -17.11 5.05
N PHE A 188 23.68 -18.18 5.84
CA PHE A 188 22.86 -19.33 5.49
C PHE A 188 21.37 -19.02 5.69
N PHE A 189 20.54 -19.60 4.84
CA PHE A 189 19.10 -19.39 4.82
C PHE A 189 18.38 -20.65 4.37
N ASP A 190 17.08 -20.70 4.61
CA ASP A 190 16.27 -21.88 4.29
C ASP A 190 16.18 -22.12 2.77
N GLY A 191 16.37 -23.37 2.36
CA GLY A 191 16.46 -23.77 0.95
C GLY A 191 17.84 -23.58 0.30
N LEU A 192 18.87 -23.13 1.03
CA LEU A 192 20.26 -23.17 0.55
C LEU A 192 20.72 -24.63 0.40
N GLN A 193 21.28 -24.97 -0.76
CA GLN A 193 21.75 -26.31 -1.07
C GLN A 193 23.26 -26.39 -0.92
N VAL A 194 23.77 -27.58 -0.63
CA VAL A 194 25.20 -27.87 -0.54
C VAL A 194 25.57 -28.81 -1.67
N VAL A 195 26.73 -28.63 -2.27
CA VAL A 195 27.22 -29.46 -3.37
C VAL A 195 28.57 -30.05 -2.98
N PHE A 196 28.63 -31.37 -2.91
CA PHE A 196 29.88 -32.13 -2.72
C PHE A 196 30.41 -32.53 -4.11
N GLY A 197 31.39 -31.79 -4.61
CA GLY A 197 31.90 -31.90 -5.97
C GLY A 197 30.82 -31.50 -6.98
N THR A 198 30.13 -32.50 -7.52
CA THR A 198 28.98 -32.32 -8.44
C THR A 198 27.65 -32.79 -7.85
N MET A 199 27.68 -33.45 -6.68
CA MET A 199 26.48 -34.02 -6.06
C MET A 199 25.80 -33.00 -5.17
N LEU A 200 24.59 -32.62 -5.54
CA LEU A 200 23.74 -31.74 -4.75
C LEU A 200 23.07 -32.52 -3.61
N VAL A 201 23.17 -31.98 -2.40
CA VAL A 201 22.48 -32.48 -1.21
C VAL A 201 21.61 -31.41 -0.58
N TRP A 202 20.51 -31.87 0.03
CA TRP A 202 19.65 -31.01 0.84
C TRP A 202 20.36 -30.66 2.14
N SER A 203 20.24 -29.39 2.54
CA SER A 203 20.73 -28.92 3.83
C SER A 203 19.55 -28.49 4.71
N GLU A 204 19.74 -28.66 6.00
CA GLU A 204 18.83 -28.19 7.02
C GLU A 204 19.48 -27.03 7.77
N LEU A 205 18.78 -25.90 7.81
CA LEU A 205 19.25 -24.71 8.51
C LEU A 205 19.15 -24.91 10.02
N ILE A 206 20.28 -24.82 10.72
CA ILE A 206 20.31 -24.74 12.18
C ILE A 206 20.28 -23.27 12.59
N THR A 207 21.21 -22.48 12.04
CA THR A 207 21.31 -21.03 12.26
C THR A 207 21.81 -20.37 10.96
N PRO A 208 21.75 -19.03 10.83
CA PRO A 208 22.41 -18.33 9.73
C PRO A 208 23.92 -18.57 9.60
N HIS A 209 24.55 -19.24 10.58
CA HIS A 209 25.96 -19.60 10.60
C HIS A 209 26.23 -21.11 10.58
N ALA A 210 25.19 -21.96 10.57
CA ALA A 210 25.36 -23.40 10.59
C ALA A 210 24.24 -24.13 9.83
N ILE A 211 24.63 -25.02 8.92
CA ILE A 211 23.71 -25.95 8.23
C ILE A 211 24.15 -27.39 8.47
N ARG A 212 23.16 -28.28 8.58
CA ARG A 212 23.34 -29.73 8.69
C ARG A 212 23.11 -30.37 7.33
N VAL A 213 23.99 -31.28 6.92
CA VAL A 213 23.86 -32.05 5.69
C VAL A 213 24.17 -33.52 5.94
N GLN A 214 23.63 -34.39 5.08
CA GLN A 214 24.03 -35.79 5.00
C GLN A 214 24.98 -35.97 3.82
N THR A 215 26.12 -36.61 4.04
CA THR A 215 27.11 -36.83 2.98
C THR A 215 26.53 -37.76 1.90
N PRO A 216 26.75 -37.47 0.60
CA PRO A 216 26.33 -38.38 -0.45
C PRO A 216 27.29 -39.58 -0.55
N PRO A 217 26.83 -40.75 -1.04
CA PRO A 217 27.71 -41.87 -1.37
C PRO A 217 28.64 -41.49 -2.52
N ARG A 218 29.89 -41.97 -2.48
CA ARG A 218 30.91 -41.75 -3.53
C ARG A 218 31.73 -43.01 -3.73
N HIS A 219 32.13 -43.34 -4.96
CA HIS A 219 32.89 -44.57 -5.21
C HIS A 219 34.41 -44.40 -5.08
N ILE A 220 34.91 -43.17 -5.21
CA ILE A 220 36.34 -42.87 -5.26
C ILE A 220 36.73 -42.09 -4.00
N PRO A 221 37.70 -42.56 -3.20
CA PRO A 221 38.22 -41.81 -2.07
C PRO A 221 39.03 -40.61 -2.53
N GLY A 222 39.15 -39.60 -1.67
CA GLY A 222 39.97 -38.41 -1.92
C GLY A 222 39.22 -37.11 -1.66
N VAL A 223 39.93 -35.99 -1.80
CA VAL A 223 39.41 -34.64 -1.51
C VAL A 223 38.23 -34.32 -2.43
N VAL A 224 37.21 -33.67 -1.86
CA VAL A 224 36.01 -33.18 -2.57
C VAL A 224 35.82 -31.71 -2.23
N GLU A 225 35.70 -30.88 -3.25
CA GLU A 225 35.32 -29.48 -3.09
C GLU A 225 33.86 -29.39 -2.60
N VAL A 226 33.60 -28.54 -1.59
CA VAL A 226 32.24 -28.31 -1.08
C VAL A 226 31.85 -26.88 -1.39
N THR A 227 30.76 -26.73 -2.15
CA THR A 227 30.24 -25.43 -2.58
C THR A 227 28.77 -25.29 -2.18
N LEU A 228 28.20 -24.09 -2.34
CA LEU A 228 26.79 -23.81 -2.03
C LEU A 228 26.02 -23.52 -3.32
N SER A 229 24.71 -23.78 -3.32
CA SER A 229 23.84 -23.54 -4.48
C SER A 229 22.46 -23.02 -4.06
N TYR A 230 21.93 -22.05 -4.80
CA TYR A 230 20.53 -21.58 -4.66
C TYR A 230 20.02 -20.99 -5.97
N LYS A 231 18.84 -21.42 -6.44
CA LYS A 231 18.22 -20.95 -7.69
C LYS A 231 19.20 -20.93 -8.87
N SER A 232 19.95 -22.01 -9.04
CA SER A 232 20.97 -22.19 -10.09
C SER A 232 22.18 -21.25 -10.01
N LYS A 233 22.36 -20.50 -8.92
CA LYS A 233 23.60 -19.76 -8.60
C LYS A 233 24.46 -20.61 -7.68
N GLN A 234 25.74 -20.75 -8.02
CA GLN A 234 26.74 -21.43 -7.20
C GLN A 234 27.58 -20.40 -6.43
N PHE A 235 27.95 -20.71 -5.18
CA PHE A 235 28.77 -19.87 -4.31
C PHE A 235 29.94 -20.69 -3.72
N CYS A 236 30.99 -20.00 -3.25
CA CYS A 236 32.18 -20.59 -2.64
C CYS A 236 32.98 -21.53 -3.55
N LYS A 237 33.01 -21.25 -4.85
CA LYS A 237 33.89 -21.92 -5.81
C LYS A 237 35.26 -21.24 -5.85
#